data_AF-A0A7S0AHI4-F1
#
_entry.id   AF-A0A7S0AHI4-F1
#
_cell.length_a   1.000
_cell.length_b   1.000
_cell.length_c   1.000
_cell.angle_alpha   90.00
_cell.angle_beta   90.00
_cell.angle_gamma   90.00
#
_symmetry.space_group_name_H-M   'P 1'
#
loop_
_entity.id
_entity.type
_entity.pdbx_description
1 polymer ?
#
loop_
_entity_poly.entity_id
_entity_poly.type
_entity_poly.pdbx_seq_one_letter_code
_entity_poly.pdbx_strand_id
1 'polypeptide(L)'
;LKPNAGTWRLLSLGVVLLRIGQLAAMDSAGSSSRKVAGVAWGIEDTLIEDMLDATANGSEENMEEPDLPAIPSVKSNDRLFRQRRLFQTLTTSGAGLSLVCGCAALLYLWFGHAESLSWWSPSGSVQLWGTCSYRESPTCPARSLLDLPEVHELAAHNIMRLGRRTLGPQQAAMVTSLVGASLRNVSAQLQQHAPQVARELDMVRFTEAQKDATLNSLRLLGDPRIESIGLDIAEAVRDNSVALDQDVEKVSAELTALIKRFELASLEEDLQLARLLWSEGRQWDLTLDPENLRSMARVSGHWHTAIEEATKSEDKPAWGGIGAVAVKDEIRSAIVAAALVQARVLLDIMKVRAHSAVPSWVTSVSSYLGIDPEDVSCDLIAPHAFLNQFACPLKFGVQGMDALRAYFSEQPLLQEEVKDHPPHVPDARGGRKEAADDHEEHSPEAASDRKEKLLAIPSV
;
A
#
# COMPACT_ATOMS: atom_id res chain seq x y z
N LEU A 1 -48.34 -25.17 34.91
CA LEU A 1 -48.25 -23.98 34.03
C LEU A 1 -47.92 -24.47 32.62
N LYS A 2 -48.81 -24.26 31.64
CA LYS A 2 -48.56 -24.65 30.24
C LYS A 2 -47.67 -23.57 29.61
N PRO A 3 -46.45 -23.88 29.13
CA PRO A 3 -45.61 -22.89 28.49
C PRO A 3 -46.18 -22.50 27.13
N ASN A 4 -46.20 -21.20 26.88
CA ASN A 4 -46.74 -20.54 25.71
C ASN A 4 -45.83 -20.86 24.51
N ALA A 5 -46.37 -20.90 23.29
CA ALA A 5 -45.61 -21.25 22.08
C ALA A 5 -44.36 -20.35 21.85
N GLY A 6 -44.36 -19.12 22.36
CA GLY A 6 -43.19 -18.23 22.31
C GLY A 6 -42.02 -18.68 23.18
N THR A 7 -42.28 -19.35 24.31
CA THR A 7 -41.24 -19.84 25.22
C THR A 7 -40.46 -21.00 24.59
N TRP A 8 -41.14 -21.85 23.82
CA TRP A 8 -40.50 -22.92 23.05
C TRP A 8 -39.62 -22.38 21.93
N ARG A 9 -40.03 -21.31 21.25
CA ARG A 9 -39.23 -20.67 20.20
C ARG A 9 -37.94 -20.03 20.72
N LEU A 10 -38.00 -19.42 21.91
CA LEU A 10 -36.82 -18.83 22.56
C LEU A 10 -35.87 -19.90 23.10
N LEU A 11 -36.40 -21.01 23.64
CA LEU A 11 -35.59 -22.15 24.06
C LEU A 11 -34.92 -22.84 22.87
N SER A 12 -35.64 -23.03 21.75
CA SER A 12 -35.04 -23.59 20.54
C SER A 12 -33.95 -22.69 19.95
N LEU A 13 -34.15 -21.37 19.95
CA LEU A 13 -33.13 -20.42 19.49
C LEU A 13 -31.90 -20.44 20.41
N GLY A 14 -32.11 -20.52 21.73
CA GLY A 14 -31.01 -20.66 22.69
C GLY A 14 -30.19 -21.94 22.51
N VAL A 15 -30.84 -23.07 22.21
CA VAL A 15 -30.15 -24.35 21.93
C VAL A 15 -29.35 -24.30 20.63
N VAL A 16 -29.88 -23.65 19.58
CA VAL A 16 -29.17 -23.46 18.30
C VAL A 16 -27.93 -22.58 18.49
N LEU A 17 -28.07 -21.46 19.21
CA LEU A 17 -26.94 -20.56 19.49
C LEU A 17 -25.87 -21.24 20.37
N LEU A 18 -26.29 -22.06 21.34
CA LEU A 18 -25.35 -22.84 22.17
C LEU A 18 -24.57 -23.86 21.34
N ARG A 19 -25.23 -24.52 20.38
CA ARG A 19 -24.60 -25.47 19.44
C ARG A 19 -23.62 -24.78 18.49
N ILE A 20 -23.95 -23.60 17.99
CA ILE A 20 -23.06 -22.79 17.15
C ILE A 20 -21.82 -22.37 17.95
N GLY A 21 -22.00 -21.92 19.20
CA GLY A 21 -20.88 -21.59 20.10
C GLY A 21 -19.98 -22.78 20.43
N GLN A 22 -20.55 -23.97 20.61
CA GLN A 22 -19.77 -25.20 20.84
C GLN A 22 -18.99 -25.63 19.59
N LEU A 23 -19.55 -25.48 18.39
CA LEU A 23 -18.85 -25.79 17.13
C LEU A 23 -17.70 -24.81 16.90
N ALA A 24 -17.90 -23.52 17.14
CA ALA A 24 -16.83 -22.52 17.03
C ALA A 24 -15.71 -22.73 18.07
N ALA A 25 -16.04 -23.20 19.27
CA ALA A 25 -15.05 -23.53 20.31
C ALA A 25 -14.25 -24.80 20.01
N MET A 26 -14.81 -25.74 19.23
CA MET A 26 -14.10 -26.96 18.83
C MET A 26 -13.11 -26.72 17.68
N ASP A 27 -13.32 -25.70 16.84
CA ASP A 27 -12.36 -25.29 15.80
C ASP A 27 -11.14 -24.53 16.35
N SER A 28 -11.25 -23.88 17.52
CA SER A 28 -10.13 -23.16 18.12
C SER A 28 -9.17 -24.05 18.94
N ALA A 29 -9.61 -25.25 19.33
CA ALA A 29 -8.79 -26.24 20.02
C ALA A 29 -8.12 -27.19 19.00
N GLY A 30 -7.11 -26.68 18.29
CA GLY A 30 -6.36 -27.44 17.28
C GLY A 30 -5.82 -28.78 17.79
N SER A 31 -6.41 -29.87 17.31
CA SER A 31 -5.85 -31.21 17.38
C SER A 31 -6.06 -31.94 16.06
N SER A 32 -4.94 -32.31 15.46
CA SER A 32 -4.84 -33.10 14.23
C SER A 32 -5.56 -34.45 14.36
N SER A 33 -6.64 -34.66 13.59
CA SER A 33 -6.88 -35.96 12.97
C SER A 33 -7.95 -35.93 11.87
N ARG A 34 -7.57 -36.46 10.71
CA ARG A 34 -8.47 -36.91 9.64
C ARG A 34 -9.50 -37.88 10.23
N LYS A 35 -10.79 -37.53 10.12
CA LYS A 35 -11.98 -38.42 9.96
C LYS A 35 -13.25 -37.73 10.48
N VAL A 36 -13.68 -36.64 9.85
CA VAL A 36 -15.09 -36.21 9.86
C VAL A 36 -15.44 -35.59 8.50
N ALA A 37 -15.15 -36.32 7.43
CA ALA A 37 -15.73 -36.08 6.11
C ALA A 37 -16.78 -37.18 5.89
N GLY A 38 -18.05 -36.87 6.11
CA GLY A 38 -19.11 -37.87 5.93
C GLY A 38 -20.52 -37.50 6.41
N VAL A 39 -20.76 -36.32 6.99
CA VAL A 39 -22.11 -35.95 7.49
C VAL A 39 -22.58 -34.57 6.99
N ALA A 40 -21.77 -33.84 6.21
CA ALA A 40 -22.10 -32.47 5.77
C ALA A 40 -22.66 -32.36 4.33
N TRP A 41 -22.84 -33.48 3.60
CA TRP A 41 -23.29 -33.49 2.19
C TRP A 41 -24.75 -33.98 2.04
N GLY A 42 -25.66 -33.51 2.89
CA GLY A 42 -27.04 -34.02 2.88
C GLY A 42 -28.15 -33.02 3.22
N ILE A 43 -27.88 -31.71 3.20
CA ILE A 43 -28.88 -30.69 3.59
C ILE A 43 -29.02 -29.57 2.53
N GLU A 44 -28.16 -29.50 1.51
CA GLU A 44 -28.26 -28.45 0.47
C GLU A 44 -29.15 -28.81 -0.74
N ASP A 45 -29.53 -30.08 -0.94
CA ASP A 45 -30.27 -30.51 -2.14
C ASP A 45 -31.81 -30.43 -2.04
N THR A 46 -32.39 -30.02 -0.90
CA THR A 46 -33.87 -30.01 -0.72
C THR A 46 -34.51 -28.62 -0.70
N LEU A 47 -33.79 -27.57 -1.10
CA LEU A 47 -34.32 -26.19 -1.06
C LEU A 47 -34.19 -25.43 -2.38
N ILE A 48 -33.64 -26.05 -3.43
CA ILE A 48 -33.44 -25.42 -4.74
C ILE A 48 -34.40 -25.95 -5.82
N GLU A 49 -35.08 -27.08 -5.62
CA GLU A 49 -36.06 -27.59 -6.59
C GLU A 49 -37.47 -26.98 -6.50
N ASP A 50 -37.83 -26.28 -5.41
CA ASP A 50 -39.19 -25.70 -5.25
C ASP A 50 -39.32 -24.23 -5.70
N MET A 51 -38.25 -23.62 -6.23
CA MET A 51 -38.26 -22.21 -6.69
C MET A 51 -38.14 -22.02 -8.22
N LEU A 52 -38.08 -23.10 -9.00
CA LEU A 52 -37.89 -23.06 -10.46
C LEU A 52 -39.06 -23.61 -11.28
N ASP A 53 -40.30 -23.52 -10.76
CA ASP A 53 -41.52 -23.93 -11.49
C ASP A 53 -42.57 -22.82 -11.65
N ALA A 54 -42.19 -21.54 -11.49
CA ALA A 54 -43.13 -20.42 -11.55
C ALA A 54 -42.87 -19.38 -12.65
N THR A 55 -42.20 -19.75 -13.75
CA THR A 55 -42.09 -18.88 -14.95
C THR A 55 -42.13 -19.68 -16.24
N ALA A 56 -43.30 -20.18 -16.59
CA ALA A 56 -43.63 -20.56 -17.97
C ALA A 56 -45.16 -20.54 -18.13
N ASN A 57 -45.73 -19.43 -18.60
CA ASN A 57 -46.92 -19.35 -19.46
C ASN A 57 -47.44 -17.90 -19.56
N GLY A 58 -47.76 -17.48 -20.79
CA GLY A 58 -48.55 -16.27 -21.10
C GLY A 58 -47.79 -15.31 -22.03
N SER A 59 -47.74 -15.59 -23.34
CA SER A 59 -48.74 -15.19 -24.36
C SER A 59 -48.67 -13.70 -24.72
N GLU A 60 -48.22 -13.46 -25.95
CA GLU A 60 -48.36 -12.21 -26.69
C GLU A 60 -49.82 -11.72 -26.71
N GLU A 61 -50.04 -10.46 -26.34
CA GLU A 61 -51.13 -9.68 -26.91
C GLU A 61 -50.81 -8.18 -26.88
N ASN A 62 -51.11 -7.53 -28.00
CA ASN A 62 -51.04 -6.10 -28.24
C ASN A 62 -51.88 -5.31 -27.23
N MET A 63 -51.35 -4.23 -26.66
CA MET A 63 -52.23 -3.10 -26.30
C MET A 63 -51.50 -1.77 -26.14
N GLU A 64 -52.25 -0.76 -26.54
CA GLU A 64 -51.94 0.65 -26.76
C GLU A 64 -51.42 1.39 -25.51
N GLU A 65 -50.65 2.44 -25.80
CA GLU A 65 -50.22 3.51 -24.91
C GLU A 65 -51.42 4.37 -24.46
N PRO A 66 -51.58 4.64 -23.15
CA PRO A 66 -52.37 5.76 -22.70
C PRO A 66 -51.65 6.69 -21.71
N ASP A 67 -51.80 7.98 -22.02
CA ASP A 67 -51.67 9.20 -21.25
C ASP A 67 -51.38 9.12 -19.73
N LEU A 68 -50.28 9.79 -19.36
CA LEU A 68 -49.88 10.15 -18.01
C LEU A 68 -50.84 11.18 -17.37
N PRO A 69 -51.34 10.94 -16.14
CA PRO A 69 -51.88 11.99 -15.30
C PRO A 69 -50.87 12.50 -14.25
N ALA A 70 -51.01 13.80 -13.97
CA ALA A 70 -50.14 14.62 -13.12
C ALA A 70 -49.94 14.12 -11.68
N ILE A 71 -48.72 14.33 -11.18
CA ILE A 71 -48.28 14.09 -9.79
C ILE A 71 -48.85 15.20 -8.87
N PRO A 72 -49.62 14.87 -7.82
CA PRO A 72 -49.93 15.83 -6.77
C PRO A 72 -48.85 15.85 -5.67
N SER A 73 -48.64 17.05 -5.12
CA SER A 73 -47.72 17.39 -4.03
C SER A 73 -47.81 16.48 -2.80
N VAL A 74 -46.67 15.99 -2.32
CA VAL A 74 -46.54 15.22 -1.08
C VAL A 74 -46.79 16.13 0.14
N LYS A 75 -47.82 15.79 0.92
CA LYS A 75 -48.04 16.31 2.27
C LYS A 75 -47.07 15.65 3.25
N SER A 76 -46.47 16.50 4.10
CA SER A 76 -45.72 16.17 5.31
C SER A 76 -46.42 15.10 6.16
N ASN A 77 -45.65 14.09 6.60
CA ASN A 77 -46.15 12.90 7.28
C ASN A 77 -45.83 12.96 8.79
N ASP A 78 -46.80 13.39 9.59
CA ASP A 78 -46.73 13.61 11.04
C ASP A 78 -46.82 12.32 11.90
N ARG A 79 -46.43 11.16 11.34
CA ARG A 79 -46.61 9.84 12.00
C ARG A 79 -45.38 9.33 12.76
N LEU A 80 -44.25 10.02 12.71
CA LEU A 80 -43.02 9.60 13.41
C LEU A 80 -42.97 9.96 14.91
N PHE A 81 -43.90 10.78 15.42
CA PHE A 81 -43.90 11.19 16.84
C PHE A 81 -44.74 10.33 17.80
N ARG A 82 -45.55 9.37 17.30
CA ARG A 82 -46.31 8.45 18.19
C ARG A 82 -45.56 7.19 18.61
N GLN A 83 -44.53 6.78 17.87
CA GLN A 83 -43.82 5.53 18.16
C GLN A 83 -42.82 5.66 19.33
N ARG A 84 -42.39 6.90 19.64
CA ARG A 84 -41.45 7.19 20.75
C ARG A 84 -42.10 7.18 22.14
N ARG A 85 -43.44 7.24 22.23
CA ARG A 85 -44.18 7.28 23.52
C ARG A 85 -44.54 5.91 24.08
N LEU A 86 -44.53 4.85 23.26
CA LEU A 86 -44.83 3.48 23.70
C LEU A 86 -43.60 2.76 24.29
N PHE A 87 -42.39 3.26 24.05
CA PHE A 87 -41.16 2.63 24.58
C PHE A 87 -40.82 3.07 26.02
N GLN A 88 -41.42 4.16 26.52
CA GLN A 88 -41.18 4.65 27.88
C GLN A 88 -42.12 4.07 28.95
N THR A 89 -43.16 3.32 28.57
CA THR A 89 -44.15 2.77 29.52
C THR A 89 -43.95 1.29 29.85
N LEU A 90 -42.93 0.64 29.30
CA LEU A 90 -42.69 -0.81 29.47
C LEU A 90 -41.52 -1.17 30.40
N THR A 91 -40.86 -0.20 31.03
CA THR A 91 -39.69 -0.45 31.90
C THR A 91 -40.00 -0.59 33.40
N THR A 92 -41.27 -0.56 33.82
CA THR A 92 -41.64 -0.63 35.26
C THR A 92 -42.25 -1.96 35.71
N SER A 93 -42.00 -3.07 35.00
CA SER A 93 -42.35 -4.40 35.52
C SER A 93 -41.20 -5.40 35.37
N GLY A 94 -40.56 -5.74 36.50
CA GLY A 94 -40.07 -7.07 36.88
C GLY A 94 -39.17 -7.90 35.94
N ALA A 95 -38.70 -7.39 34.81
CA ALA A 95 -37.87 -8.12 33.84
C ALA A 95 -36.51 -7.42 33.56
N GLY A 96 -36.15 -6.44 34.38
CA GLY A 96 -34.95 -5.61 34.17
C GLY A 96 -33.61 -6.29 34.46
N LEU A 97 -33.58 -7.37 35.26
CA LEU A 97 -32.32 -8.00 35.65
C LEU A 97 -31.72 -8.93 34.56
N SER A 98 -32.55 -9.65 33.80
CA SER A 98 -32.03 -10.51 32.71
C SER A 98 -31.60 -9.71 31.48
N LEU A 99 -32.24 -8.57 31.19
CA LEU A 99 -31.86 -7.74 30.05
C LEU A 99 -30.53 -7.00 30.29
N VAL A 100 -30.31 -6.53 31.52
CA VAL A 100 -29.06 -5.85 31.91
C VAL A 100 -27.87 -6.82 31.93
N CYS A 101 -28.04 -8.05 32.42
CA CYS A 101 -26.98 -9.06 32.34
C CYS A 101 -26.71 -9.52 30.89
N GLY A 102 -27.74 -9.64 30.05
CA GLY A 102 -27.58 -9.99 28.63
C GLY A 102 -26.84 -8.91 27.84
N CYS A 103 -27.18 -7.63 28.05
CA CYS A 103 -26.47 -6.51 27.43
C CYS A 103 -25.03 -6.39 27.96
N ALA A 104 -24.78 -6.63 29.25
CA ALA A 104 -23.42 -6.62 29.79
C ALA A 104 -22.55 -7.75 29.21
N ALA A 105 -23.11 -8.96 29.02
CA ALA A 105 -22.39 -10.08 28.41
C ALA A 105 -22.12 -9.87 26.91
N LEU A 106 -23.07 -9.29 26.17
CA LEU A 106 -22.87 -8.92 24.77
C LEU A 106 -21.88 -7.77 24.62
N LEU A 107 -21.90 -6.78 25.52
CA LEU A 107 -20.87 -5.73 25.56
C LEU A 107 -19.51 -6.30 25.96
N TYR A 108 -19.42 -7.28 26.85
CA TYR A 108 -18.16 -7.94 27.19
C TYR A 108 -17.60 -8.78 26.01
N LEU A 109 -18.46 -9.44 25.24
CA LEU A 109 -18.04 -10.15 24.02
C LEU A 109 -17.69 -9.19 22.89
N TRP A 110 -18.35 -8.05 22.79
CA TRP A 110 -18.06 -7.02 21.79
C TRP A 110 -16.78 -6.23 22.14
N PHE A 111 -16.58 -5.86 23.41
CA PHE A 111 -15.32 -5.27 23.89
C PHE A 111 -14.17 -6.28 23.91
N GLY A 112 -14.43 -7.56 24.19
CA GLY A 112 -13.44 -8.64 24.08
C GLY A 112 -12.94 -8.86 22.64
N HIS A 113 -13.74 -8.52 21.63
CA HIS A 113 -13.29 -8.48 20.23
C HIS A 113 -12.68 -7.14 19.82
N ALA A 114 -12.99 -6.03 20.48
CA ALA A 114 -12.28 -4.76 20.26
C ALA A 114 -10.81 -4.82 20.72
N GLU A 115 -10.48 -5.72 21.66
CA GLU A 115 -9.09 -6.06 21.98
C GLU A 115 -8.37 -6.85 20.88
N SER A 116 -9.08 -7.33 19.85
CA SER A 116 -8.48 -7.93 18.65
C SER A 116 -7.67 -6.94 17.79
N LEU A 117 -7.70 -5.63 18.10
CA LEU A 117 -6.79 -4.65 17.50
C LEU A 117 -5.63 -4.24 18.45
N SER A 118 -5.61 -4.74 19.69
CA SER A 118 -4.48 -4.54 20.63
C SER A 118 -3.29 -5.48 20.40
N TRP A 119 -3.30 -6.29 19.32
CA TRP A 119 -2.18 -7.13 18.89
C TRP A 119 -0.92 -6.32 18.51
N TRP A 120 -1.00 -4.99 18.51
CA TRP A 120 0.10 -4.06 18.24
C TRP A 120 0.99 -3.71 19.44
N SER A 121 0.91 -4.43 20.57
CA SER A 121 1.90 -4.32 21.65
C SER A 121 2.92 -5.45 21.56
N PRO A 122 4.11 -5.24 20.98
CA PRO A 122 5.17 -6.24 20.98
C PRO A 122 5.75 -6.33 22.39
N SER A 123 5.23 -7.24 23.22
CA SER A 123 5.78 -7.57 24.54
C SER A 123 6.88 -8.65 24.48
N GLY A 124 7.28 -9.07 23.28
CA GLY A 124 8.49 -9.87 23.09
C GLY A 124 9.73 -8.98 23.13
N SER A 125 10.74 -9.37 23.93
CA SER A 125 12.08 -8.80 23.85
C SER A 125 12.65 -9.09 22.46
N VAL A 126 12.41 -8.20 21.51
CA VAL A 126 13.04 -8.24 20.19
C VAL A 126 14.54 -8.15 20.43
N GLN A 127 15.26 -9.24 20.16
CA GLN A 127 16.71 -9.18 20.05
C GLN A 127 17.00 -8.08 19.02
N LEU A 128 17.50 -6.94 19.47
CA LEU A 128 18.02 -5.91 18.57
C LEU A 128 19.20 -6.56 17.85
N TRP A 129 18.96 -7.03 16.64
CA TRP A 129 20.04 -7.29 15.69
C TRP A 129 20.80 -5.96 15.59
N GLY A 130 22.11 -6.00 15.83
CA GLY A 130 22.93 -4.78 15.78
C GLY A 130 22.64 -4.05 14.47
N THR A 131 22.14 -2.83 14.56
CA THR A 131 21.83 -2.01 13.38
C THR A 131 23.09 -1.88 12.56
N CYS A 132 23.06 -2.36 11.32
CA CYS A 132 24.24 -2.31 10.45
C CYS A 132 24.59 -0.84 10.17
N SER A 133 25.84 -0.47 10.47
CA SER A 133 26.37 0.87 10.23
C SER A 133 27.32 0.83 9.04
N TYR A 134 27.01 1.59 7.99
CA TYR A 134 27.88 1.73 6.81
C TYR A 134 29.22 2.40 7.13
N ARG A 135 29.35 3.03 8.31
CA ARG A 135 30.63 3.54 8.81
C ARG A 135 31.57 2.43 9.30
N GLU A 136 31.01 1.33 9.78
CA GLU A 136 31.76 0.22 10.38
C GLU A 136 31.96 -0.94 9.40
N SER A 137 31.03 -1.12 8.46
CA SER A 137 31.09 -2.15 7.42
C SER A 137 30.85 -1.53 6.04
N PRO A 138 31.67 -1.87 5.02
CA PRO A 138 31.47 -1.36 3.65
C PRO A 138 30.18 -1.88 3.01
N THR A 139 29.60 -2.94 3.56
CA THR A 139 28.32 -3.49 3.09
C THR A 139 27.43 -3.96 4.24
N CYS A 140 26.12 -3.87 4.04
CA CYS A 140 25.11 -4.35 4.98
C CYS A 140 24.19 -5.39 4.33
N PRO A 141 23.59 -6.32 5.10
CA PRO A 141 22.53 -7.18 4.61
C PRO A 141 21.36 -6.35 4.06
N ALA A 142 20.76 -6.75 2.93
CA ALA A 142 19.67 -6.00 2.31
C ALA A 142 18.47 -5.83 3.26
N ARG A 143 18.13 -6.88 4.02
CA ARG A 143 17.04 -6.84 5.00
C ARG A 143 17.22 -5.75 6.07
N SER A 144 18.46 -5.36 6.38
CA SER A 144 18.72 -4.32 7.39
C SER A 144 18.20 -2.95 6.98
N LEU A 145 17.91 -2.72 5.69
CA LEU A 145 17.25 -1.49 5.21
C LEU A 145 15.90 -1.25 5.91
N LEU A 146 15.18 -2.31 6.29
CA LEU A 146 13.91 -2.20 7.05
C LEU A 146 14.13 -1.70 8.48
N ASP A 147 15.36 -1.78 9.00
CA ASP A 147 15.74 -1.38 10.35
C ASP A 147 16.53 -0.06 10.39
N LEU A 148 16.88 0.51 9.23
CA LEU A 148 17.68 1.73 9.13
C LEU A 148 16.89 2.99 9.53
N PRO A 149 17.39 3.80 10.47
CA PRO A 149 16.75 5.06 10.86
C PRO A 149 16.55 6.03 9.68
N GLU A 150 17.50 6.13 8.75
CA GLU A 150 17.38 7.05 7.60
C GLU A 150 16.20 6.66 6.68
N VAL A 151 15.94 5.36 6.55
CA VAL A 151 14.78 4.85 5.80
C VAL A 151 13.48 5.22 6.53
N HIS A 152 13.44 5.09 7.86
CA HIS A 152 12.27 5.42 8.67
C HIS A 152 11.94 6.91 8.62
N GLU A 153 12.97 7.75 8.74
CA GLU A 153 12.85 9.21 8.67
C GLU A 153 12.37 9.68 7.29
N LEU A 154 12.95 9.14 6.21
CA LEU A 154 12.55 9.50 4.86
C LEU A 154 11.10 9.05 4.56
N ALA A 155 10.75 7.82 4.95
CA ALA A 155 9.40 7.32 4.75
C ALA A 155 8.36 8.12 5.56
N ALA A 156 8.71 8.52 6.79
CA ALA A 156 7.90 9.42 7.59
C ALA A 156 7.80 10.81 6.96
N HIS A 157 8.88 11.33 6.38
CA HIS A 157 8.86 12.62 5.68
C HIS A 157 7.90 12.61 4.48
N ASN A 158 7.90 11.53 3.68
CA ASN A 158 6.94 11.35 2.60
C ASN A 158 5.48 11.39 3.12
N ILE A 159 5.20 10.65 4.20
CA ILE A 159 3.87 10.60 4.82
C ILE A 159 3.46 11.96 5.39
N MET A 160 4.37 12.67 6.05
CA MET A 160 4.14 14.01 6.58
C MET A 160 3.84 15.02 5.46
N ARG A 161 4.53 14.91 4.32
CA ARG A 161 4.31 15.77 3.15
C ARG A 161 2.92 15.56 2.55
N LEU A 162 2.51 14.31 2.35
CA LEU A 162 1.18 13.96 1.84
C LEU A 162 0.09 14.37 2.85
N GLY A 163 0.37 14.13 4.12
CA GLY A 163 -0.50 14.46 5.22
C GLY A 163 -0.48 15.91 5.66
N ARG A 164 0.19 16.86 5.00
CA ARG A 164 0.44 18.21 5.54
C ARG A 164 -0.79 18.99 6.02
N ARG A 165 -1.98 18.64 5.50
CA ARG A 165 -3.27 19.22 5.91
C ARG A 165 -3.84 18.64 7.21
N THR A 166 -3.40 17.43 7.56
CA THR A 166 -3.90 16.62 8.68
C THR A 166 -2.84 16.38 9.75
N LEU A 167 -1.57 16.32 9.34
CA LEU A 167 -0.39 16.07 10.15
C LEU A 167 0.42 17.36 10.29
N GLY A 168 0.44 17.91 11.50
CA GLY A 168 1.29 19.05 11.85
C GLY A 168 2.70 18.62 12.27
N PRO A 169 3.68 19.55 12.31
CA PRO A 169 5.06 19.25 12.68
C PRO A 169 5.21 18.52 14.02
N GLN A 170 4.32 18.76 14.98
CA GLN A 170 4.28 18.10 16.29
C GLN A 170 4.02 16.59 16.22
N GLN A 171 3.46 16.08 15.11
CA GLN A 171 3.21 14.66 14.89
C GLN A 171 4.38 13.95 14.21
N ALA A 172 5.42 14.66 13.75
CA ALA A 172 6.54 14.06 13.02
C ALA A 172 7.19 12.89 13.79
N ALA A 173 7.48 13.08 15.08
CA ALA A 173 8.06 12.02 15.92
C ALA A 173 7.14 10.79 16.07
N MET A 174 5.82 11.00 16.15
CA MET A 174 4.84 9.90 16.16
C MET A 174 4.85 9.15 14.84
N VAL A 175 4.85 9.86 13.71
CA VAL A 175 4.86 9.27 12.37
C VAL A 175 6.14 8.46 12.16
N THR A 176 7.31 9.01 12.48
CA THR A 176 8.59 8.28 12.40
C THR A 176 8.58 7.02 13.27
N SER A 177 8.05 7.12 14.49
CA SER A 177 7.93 5.96 15.38
C SER A 177 7.02 4.86 14.80
N LEU A 178 5.86 5.23 14.26
CA LEU A 178 4.91 4.29 13.64
C LEU A 178 5.48 3.66 12.36
N VAL A 179 6.16 4.44 11.53
CA VAL A 179 6.84 3.96 10.32
C VAL A 179 7.91 2.94 10.69
N GLY A 180 8.80 3.28 11.63
CA GLY A 180 9.85 2.36 12.07
C GLY A 180 9.30 1.09 12.72
N ALA A 181 8.21 1.19 13.49
CA ALA A 181 7.52 0.02 14.02
C ALA A 181 6.91 -0.85 12.92
N SER A 182 6.30 -0.24 11.90
CA SER A 182 5.69 -0.95 10.77
C SER A 182 6.74 -1.68 9.94
N LEU A 183 7.87 -1.04 9.62
CA LEU A 183 8.96 -1.65 8.84
C LEU A 183 9.66 -2.79 9.61
N ARG A 184 9.90 -2.62 10.91
CA ARG A 184 10.38 -3.71 11.78
C ARG A 184 9.41 -4.88 11.82
N ASN A 185 8.10 -4.60 11.87
CA ASN A 185 7.09 -5.64 11.83
C ASN A 185 7.14 -6.40 10.50
N VAL A 186 7.29 -5.72 9.36
CA VAL A 186 7.49 -6.38 8.06
C VAL A 186 8.71 -7.32 8.08
N SER A 187 9.84 -6.88 8.66
CA SER A 187 11.04 -7.72 8.84
C SER A 187 10.74 -8.97 9.70
N ALA A 188 10.01 -8.80 10.80
CA ALA A 188 9.61 -9.90 11.68
C ALA A 188 8.66 -10.89 10.98
N GLN A 189 7.69 -10.38 10.23
CA GLN A 189 6.74 -11.17 9.44
C GLN A 189 7.45 -11.98 8.34
N LEU A 190 8.43 -11.38 7.66
CA LEU A 190 9.30 -12.10 6.71
C LEU A 190 10.03 -13.26 7.38
N GLN A 191 10.59 -13.03 8.57
CA GLN A 191 11.29 -14.07 9.31
C GLN A 191 10.35 -15.20 9.74
N GLN A 192 9.12 -14.87 10.15
CA GLN A 192 8.14 -15.83 10.65
C GLN A 192 7.51 -16.66 9.52
N HIS A 193 7.05 -16.00 8.45
CA HIS A 193 6.23 -16.62 7.41
C HIS A 193 7.03 -17.05 6.18
N ALA A 194 8.23 -16.48 5.96
CA ALA A 194 9.13 -16.88 4.89
C ALA A 194 10.61 -16.81 5.31
N PRO A 195 11.01 -17.65 6.27
CA PRO A 195 12.38 -17.65 6.78
C PRO A 195 13.44 -17.93 5.70
N GLN A 196 13.06 -18.55 4.57
CA GLN A 196 13.96 -18.75 3.42
C GLN A 196 14.28 -17.41 2.74
N VAL A 197 13.27 -16.59 2.44
CA VAL A 197 13.43 -15.25 1.84
C VAL A 197 14.21 -14.35 2.78
N ALA A 198 13.88 -14.35 4.08
CA ALA A 198 14.60 -13.55 5.06
C ALA A 198 16.11 -13.88 5.08
N ARG A 199 16.47 -15.16 5.01
CA ARG A 199 17.88 -15.60 4.88
C ARG A 199 18.52 -15.18 3.57
N GLU A 200 17.80 -15.25 2.45
CA GLU A 200 18.32 -14.75 1.16
C GLU A 200 18.61 -13.26 1.21
N LEU A 201 17.68 -12.47 1.76
CA LEU A 201 17.86 -11.03 1.95
C LEU A 201 19.01 -10.70 2.94
N ASP A 202 19.30 -11.59 3.90
CA ASP A 202 20.46 -11.46 4.78
C ASP A 202 21.80 -11.72 4.06
N MET A 203 21.77 -12.54 3.00
CA MET A 203 22.95 -12.84 2.18
C MET A 203 23.23 -11.76 1.14
N VAL A 204 22.20 -11.07 0.64
CA VAL A 204 22.36 -9.95 -0.30
C VAL A 204 23.05 -8.79 0.41
N ARG A 205 24.17 -8.33 -0.15
CA ARG A 205 24.96 -7.22 0.41
C ARG A 205 24.69 -5.93 -0.35
N PHE A 206 24.28 -4.89 0.38
CA PHE A 206 24.12 -3.53 -0.11
C PHE A 206 25.35 -2.71 0.24
N THR A 207 25.88 -1.96 -0.72
CA THR A 207 26.90 -0.93 -0.50
C THR A 207 26.24 0.39 -0.08
N GLU A 208 27.04 1.34 0.42
CA GLU A 208 26.53 2.68 0.77
C GLU A 208 25.85 3.37 -0.42
N ALA A 209 26.45 3.29 -1.62
CA ALA A 209 25.87 3.83 -2.85
C ALA A 209 24.51 3.18 -3.22
N GLN A 210 24.35 1.88 -2.98
CA GLN A 210 23.07 1.19 -3.20
C GLN A 210 22.03 1.58 -2.16
N LYS A 211 22.44 1.78 -0.91
CA LYS A 211 21.57 2.35 0.15
C LYS A 211 21.13 3.76 -0.22
N ASP A 212 22.03 4.62 -0.70
CA ASP A 212 21.71 5.98 -1.13
C ASP A 212 20.77 5.99 -2.34
N ALA A 213 20.99 5.11 -3.33
CA ALA A 213 20.07 4.92 -4.44
C ALA A 213 18.68 4.44 -3.98
N THR A 214 18.63 3.63 -2.91
CA THR A 214 17.36 3.14 -2.33
C THR A 214 16.61 4.27 -1.65
N LEU A 215 17.32 5.08 -0.86
CA LEU A 215 16.76 6.30 -0.25
C LEU A 215 16.27 7.25 -1.33
N ASN A 216 17.03 7.45 -2.40
CA ASN A 216 16.59 8.29 -3.51
C ASN A 216 15.32 7.75 -4.19
N SER A 217 15.24 6.43 -4.40
CA SER A 217 14.03 5.79 -4.94
C SER A 217 12.82 6.00 -4.03
N LEU A 218 12.98 5.90 -2.71
CA LEU A 218 11.92 6.20 -1.74
C LEU A 218 11.49 7.67 -1.77
N ARG A 219 12.43 8.61 -1.94
CA ARG A 219 12.11 10.04 -2.05
C ARG A 219 11.22 10.33 -3.26
N LEU A 220 11.56 9.70 -4.39
CA LEU A 220 10.81 9.81 -5.65
C LEU A 220 9.36 9.32 -5.54
N LEU A 221 9.06 8.38 -4.63
CA LEU A 221 7.69 7.88 -4.44
C LEU A 221 6.68 8.94 -4.02
N GLY A 222 7.12 10.03 -3.39
CA GLY A 222 6.22 11.14 -3.09
C GLY A 222 6.45 12.36 -3.98
N ASP A 223 7.29 12.26 -5.02
CA ASP A 223 7.46 13.33 -5.99
C ASP A 223 6.18 13.44 -6.84
N PRO A 224 5.47 14.59 -6.84
CA PRO A 224 4.21 14.73 -7.56
C PRO A 224 4.31 14.44 -9.06
N ARG A 225 5.49 14.60 -9.67
CA ARG A 225 5.72 14.28 -11.09
C ARG A 225 5.68 12.78 -11.32
N ILE A 226 6.29 12.01 -10.43
CA ILE A 226 6.29 10.54 -10.46
C ILE A 226 4.89 10.01 -10.12
N GLU A 227 4.22 10.59 -9.13
CA GLU A 227 2.84 10.26 -8.79
C GLU A 227 1.89 10.49 -9.99
N SER A 228 2.03 11.60 -10.71
CA SER A 228 1.23 11.88 -11.90
C SER A 228 1.44 10.84 -12.99
N ILE A 229 2.70 10.46 -13.27
CA ILE A 229 2.99 9.40 -14.24
C ILE A 229 2.30 8.09 -13.82
N GLY A 230 2.40 7.72 -12.55
CA GLY A 230 1.76 6.50 -12.05
C GLY A 230 0.24 6.52 -12.07
N LEU A 231 -0.38 7.69 -11.87
CA LEU A 231 -1.82 7.87 -12.03
C LEU A 231 -2.24 7.67 -13.48
N ASP A 232 -1.56 8.31 -14.43
CA ASP A 232 -1.84 8.16 -15.87
C ASP A 232 -1.67 6.69 -16.32
N ILE A 233 -0.67 5.99 -15.79
CA ILE A 233 -0.48 4.54 -16.00
C ILE A 233 -1.65 3.75 -15.43
N ALA A 234 -2.10 4.06 -14.20
CA ALA A 234 -3.21 3.37 -13.58
C ALA A 234 -4.54 3.56 -14.33
N GLU A 235 -4.78 4.77 -14.84
CA GLU A 235 -5.93 5.06 -15.71
C GLU A 235 -5.84 4.30 -17.04
N ALA A 236 -4.67 4.31 -17.68
CA ALA A 236 -4.45 3.55 -18.91
C ALA A 236 -4.66 2.04 -18.72
N VAL A 237 -4.21 1.49 -17.59
CA VAL A 237 -4.44 0.08 -17.22
C VAL A 237 -5.93 -0.21 -17.00
N ARG A 238 -6.64 0.66 -16.26
CA ARG A 238 -8.08 0.53 -16.05
C ARG A 238 -8.84 0.51 -17.37
N ASP A 239 -8.54 1.46 -18.25
CA ASP A 239 -9.20 1.63 -19.53
C ASP A 239 -8.90 0.45 -20.50
N ASN A 240 -7.78 -0.25 -20.27
CA ASN A 240 -7.37 -1.44 -21.01
C ASN A 240 -7.55 -2.76 -20.23
N SER A 241 -8.30 -2.77 -19.13
CA SER A 241 -8.43 -3.96 -18.26
C SER A 241 -8.89 -5.22 -19.00
N VAL A 242 -9.77 -5.09 -19.99
CA VAL A 242 -10.23 -6.21 -20.84
C VAL A 242 -9.13 -6.72 -21.78
N ALA A 243 -8.27 -5.82 -22.28
CA ALA A 243 -7.20 -6.17 -23.20
C ALA A 243 -6.01 -6.81 -22.48
N LEU A 244 -5.78 -6.49 -21.21
CA LEU A 244 -4.70 -7.06 -20.39
C LEU A 244 -4.79 -8.58 -20.25
N ASP A 245 -6.00 -9.14 -20.20
CA ASP A 245 -6.21 -10.60 -20.16
C ASP A 245 -5.83 -11.29 -21.49
N GLN A 246 -5.74 -10.52 -22.58
CA GLN A 246 -5.57 -11.05 -23.94
C GLN A 246 -4.17 -10.79 -24.50
N ASP A 247 -3.58 -9.63 -24.23
CA ASP A 247 -2.33 -9.19 -24.88
C ASP A 247 -1.53 -8.21 -23.99
N VAL A 248 -0.73 -8.78 -23.08
CA VAL A 248 0.16 -8.02 -22.17
C VAL A 248 1.21 -7.21 -22.93
N GLU A 249 1.70 -7.71 -24.06
CA GLU A 249 2.73 -7.05 -24.87
C GLU A 249 2.18 -5.79 -25.54
N LYS A 250 0.96 -5.85 -26.06
CA LYS A 250 0.29 -4.67 -26.61
C LYS A 250 0.10 -3.59 -25.54
N VAL A 251 -0.36 -3.97 -24.35
CA VAL A 251 -0.57 -3.01 -23.26
C VAL A 251 0.76 -2.41 -22.81
N SER A 252 1.81 -3.23 -22.65
CA SER A 252 3.17 -2.77 -22.39
C SER A 252 3.64 -1.71 -23.42
N ALA A 253 3.45 -1.97 -24.72
CA ALA A 253 3.81 -1.02 -25.77
C ALA A 253 3.02 0.30 -25.69
N GLU A 254 1.73 0.24 -25.36
CA GLU A 254 0.89 1.43 -25.14
C GLU A 254 1.34 2.24 -23.92
N LEU A 255 1.68 1.58 -22.81
CA LEU A 255 2.20 2.24 -21.60
C LEU A 255 3.58 2.85 -21.86
N THR A 256 4.48 2.17 -22.57
CA THR A 256 5.76 2.74 -23.03
C THR A 256 5.53 3.97 -23.91
N ALA A 257 4.54 3.94 -24.82
CA ALA A 257 4.20 5.09 -25.65
C ALA A 257 3.62 6.25 -24.84
N LEU A 258 2.93 5.99 -23.74
CA LEU A 258 2.46 7.00 -22.81
C LEU A 258 3.64 7.67 -22.08
N ILE A 259 4.60 6.88 -21.59
CA ILE A 259 5.77 7.42 -20.87
C ILE A 259 6.59 8.39 -21.74
N LYS A 260 6.72 8.09 -23.04
CA LYS A 260 7.41 8.95 -24.02
C LYS A 260 6.82 10.35 -24.16
N ARG A 261 5.58 10.56 -23.71
CA ARG A 261 4.91 11.88 -23.77
C ARG A 261 5.28 12.78 -22.60
N PHE A 262 5.84 12.24 -21.51
CA PHE A 262 6.25 13.05 -20.36
C PHE A 262 7.60 13.72 -20.60
N GLU A 263 7.75 14.91 -20.04
CA GLU A 263 9.01 15.66 -20.05
C GLU A 263 9.96 15.11 -18.96
N LEU A 264 10.63 13.99 -19.28
CA LEU A 264 11.53 13.31 -18.36
C LEU A 264 12.84 14.06 -18.07
N ALA A 265 13.17 15.10 -18.84
CA ALA A 265 14.38 15.89 -18.66
C ALA A 265 14.47 16.49 -17.24
N SER A 266 13.33 16.90 -16.67
CA SER A 266 13.29 17.43 -15.30
C SER A 266 13.55 16.37 -14.22
N LEU A 267 13.39 15.08 -14.55
CA LEU A 267 13.56 13.95 -13.64
C LEU A 267 14.90 13.24 -13.83
N GLU A 268 15.67 13.57 -14.86
CA GLU A 268 16.84 12.79 -15.26
C GLU A 268 17.92 12.73 -14.16
N GLU A 269 18.23 13.87 -13.53
CA GLU A 269 19.19 13.95 -12.42
C GLU A 269 18.72 13.11 -11.22
N ASP A 270 17.45 13.25 -10.84
CA ASP A 270 16.88 12.51 -9.72
C ASP A 270 16.84 11.00 -10.02
N LEU A 271 16.57 10.59 -11.26
CA LEU A 271 16.51 9.18 -11.65
C LEU A 271 17.89 8.54 -11.78
N GLN A 272 18.96 9.31 -12.00
CA GLN A 272 20.30 8.77 -12.22
C GLN A 272 20.77 7.85 -11.07
N LEU A 273 20.50 8.25 -9.82
CA LEU A 273 20.83 7.42 -8.66
C LEU A 273 19.93 6.20 -8.55
N ALA A 274 18.62 6.34 -8.79
CA ALA A 274 17.67 5.23 -8.73
C ALA A 274 18.00 4.14 -9.77
N ARG A 275 18.47 4.55 -10.95
CA ARG A 275 18.92 3.66 -12.04
C ARG A 275 20.02 2.68 -11.63
N LEU A 276 20.82 2.98 -10.60
CA LEU A 276 21.83 2.05 -10.07
C LEU A 276 21.24 0.75 -9.47
N LEU A 277 19.94 0.76 -9.18
CA LEU A 277 19.20 -0.38 -8.61
C LEU A 277 18.38 -1.13 -9.65
N TRP A 278 18.20 -0.57 -10.85
CA TRP A 278 17.37 -1.17 -11.88
C TRP A 278 18.19 -2.24 -12.62
N SER A 279 17.73 -3.49 -12.56
CA SER A 279 18.35 -4.60 -13.29
C SER A 279 17.81 -4.69 -14.72
N GLU A 280 18.59 -5.31 -15.60
CA GLU A 280 18.10 -5.77 -16.90
C GLU A 280 17.13 -6.95 -16.71
N GLY A 281 16.00 -6.92 -17.41
CA GLY A 281 15.02 -8.02 -17.46
C GLY A 281 13.91 -7.93 -16.41
N ARG A 282 12.66 -8.07 -16.89
CA ARG A 282 11.36 -7.90 -16.18
C ARG A 282 10.91 -6.45 -16.02
N GLN A 283 10.60 -5.83 -17.16
CA GLN A 283 10.29 -4.42 -17.29
C GLN A 283 8.97 -4.07 -16.57
N TRP A 284 7.91 -4.83 -16.83
CA TRP A 284 6.55 -4.52 -16.38
C TRP A 284 5.98 -5.47 -15.33
N ASP A 285 6.68 -6.54 -14.94
CA ASP A 285 6.18 -7.58 -14.04
C ASP A 285 5.67 -7.05 -12.69
N LEU A 286 6.27 -5.97 -12.17
CA LEU A 286 5.77 -5.35 -10.93
C LEU A 286 4.50 -4.55 -11.18
N THR A 287 4.47 -3.68 -12.18
CA THR A 287 3.28 -2.87 -12.54
C THR A 287 2.09 -3.77 -12.91
N LEU A 288 2.34 -4.80 -13.72
CA LEU A 288 1.33 -5.71 -14.26
C LEU A 288 1.10 -6.95 -13.38
N ASP A 289 1.64 -6.95 -12.16
CA ASP A 289 1.28 -7.96 -11.17
C ASP A 289 -0.25 -7.96 -10.96
N PRO A 290 -0.90 -9.13 -10.90
CA PRO A 290 -2.36 -9.20 -10.77
C PRO A 290 -2.95 -8.43 -9.58
N GLU A 291 -2.20 -8.23 -8.48
CA GLU A 291 -2.65 -7.39 -7.37
C GLU A 291 -2.61 -5.90 -7.72
N ASN A 292 -1.57 -5.47 -8.45
CA ASN A 292 -1.47 -4.09 -8.94
C ASN A 292 -2.52 -3.79 -9.99
N LEU A 293 -2.77 -4.70 -10.93
CA LEU A 293 -3.85 -4.58 -11.91
C LEU A 293 -5.22 -4.43 -11.22
N ARG A 294 -5.52 -5.25 -10.21
CA ARG A 294 -6.75 -5.13 -9.41
C ARG A 294 -6.84 -3.78 -8.69
N SER A 295 -5.73 -3.29 -8.15
CA SER A 295 -5.69 -1.98 -7.48
C SER A 295 -5.88 -0.82 -8.47
N MET A 296 -5.35 -0.92 -9.69
CA MET A 296 -5.44 0.12 -10.72
C MET A 296 -6.80 0.12 -11.43
N ALA A 297 -7.41 -1.04 -11.64
CA ALA A 297 -8.74 -1.17 -12.25
C ALA A 297 -9.85 -0.43 -11.48
N ARG A 298 -9.62 -0.11 -10.21
CA ARG A 298 -10.57 0.61 -9.34
C ARG A 298 -10.26 2.11 -9.19
N VAL A 299 -9.23 2.62 -9.86
CA VAL A 299 -8.87 4.04 -9.80
C VAL A 299 -9.97 4.86 -10.46
N SER A 300 -10.53 5.84 -9.75
CA SER A 300 -11.53 6.74 -10.31
C SER A 300 -10.86 7.86 -11.11
N GLY A 301 -11.48 8.30 -12.21
CA GLY A 301 -10.97 9.42 -13.04
C GLY A 301 -11.07 10.79 -12.36
N HIS A 302 -11.26 10.84 -11.05
CA HIS A 302 -11.41 12.08 -10.26
C HIS A 302 -10.21 12.35 -9.35
N TRP A 303 -9.16 11.53 -9.44
CA TRP A 303 -7.94 11.74 -8.65
C TRP A 303 -7.21 13.02 -9.04
N HIS A 304 -7.16 13.40 -10.33
CA HIS A 304 -6.56 14.68 -10.75
C HIS A 304 -7.28 15.86 -10.09
N THR A 305 -8.61 15.89 -10.12
CA THR A 305 -9.39 16.95 -9.46
C THR A 305 -9.23 16.91 -7.94
N ALA A 306 -9.23 15.72 -7.33
CA ALA A 306 -9.04 15.58 -5.89
C ALA A 306 -7.64 16.02 -5.42
N ILE A 307 -6.59 15.78 -6.21
CA ILE A 307 -5.22 16.23 -5.93
C ILE A 307 -5.11 17.75 -6.16
N GLU A 308 -5.75 18.29 -7.20
CA GLU A 308 -5.74 19.74 -7.45
C GLU A 308 -6.52 20.53 -6.39
N GLU A 309 -7.72 20.10 -6.02
CA GLU A 309 -8.48 20.67 -4.89
C GLU A 309 -7.71 20.42 -3.57
N ALA A 310 -7.10 19.24 -3.49
CA ALA A 310 -5.99 18.77 -2.65
C ALA A 310 -4.85 19.77 -2.42
N THR A 311 -4.63 20.70 -3.37
CA THR A 311 -3.58 21.72 -3.29
C THR A 311 -4.12 23.14 -3.19
N LYS A 312 -5.24 23.45 -3.84
CA LYS A 312 -5.83 24.80 -3.93
C LYS A 312 -6.62 25.24 -2.69
N SER A 313 -7.25 24.32 -1.95
CA SER A 313 -8.03 24.65 -0.75
C SER A 313 -7.12 24.89 0.48
N GLU A 314 -6.80 26.15 0.78
CA GLU A 314 -6.16 26.55 2.06
C GLU A 314 -7.19 26.66 3.21
N ASP A 315 -8.46 26.81 2.88
CA ASP A 315 -9.52 27.13 3.83
C ASP A 315 -10.26 25.88 4.34
N LYS A 316 -9.81 25.43 5.52
CA LYS A 316 -10.39 24.41 6.41
C LYS A 316 -10.30 22.95 5.93
N PRO A 317 -9.86 22.02 6.82
CA PRO A 317 -9.96 20.60 6.53
C PRO A 317 -11.44 20.25 6.32
N ALA A 318 -11.78 19.69 5.17
CA ALA A 318 -13.15 19.32 4.77
C ALA A 318 -13.85 18.36 5.75
N TRP A 319 -13.15 17.86 6.77
CA TRP A 319 -13.56 16.83 7.71
C TRP A 319 -14.03 17.36 9.08
N GLY A 320 -14.58 18.57 9.13
CA GLY A 320 -15.03 19.27 10.36
C GLY A 320 -16.14 18.60 11.18
N GLY A 321 -16.43 17.31 10.97
CA GLY A 321 -17.48 16.55 11.67
C GLY A 321 -17.04 15.24 12.34
N ILE A 322 -15.80 14.77 12.15
CA ILE A 322 -15.34 13.52 12.78
C ILE A 322 -14.77 13.83 14.17
N GLY A 323 -15.31 13.20 15.22
CA GLY A 323 -14.89 13.44 16.61
C GLY A 323 -13.41 13.14 16.84
N ALA A 324 -12.73 13.98 17.62
CA ALA A 324 -11.27 13.96 17.82
C ALA A 324 -10.66 12.61 18.25
N VAL A 325 -11.44 11.69 18.83
CA VAL A 325 -10.98 10.34 19.22
C VAL A 325 -10.95 9.39 18.02
N ALA A 326 -12.00 9.37 17.17
CA ALA A 326 -12.02 8.54 15.96
C ALA A 326 -10.91 8.95 14.98
N VAL A 327 -10.61 10.25 14.92
CA VAL A 327 -9.52 10.81 14.10
C VAL A 327 -8.16 10.22 14.46
N LYS A 328 -7.90 9.87 15.73
CA LYS A 328 -6.57 9.40 16.15
C LYS A 328 -6.25 8.00 15.63
N ASP A 329 -7.21 7.09 15.68
CA ASP A 329 -6.99 5.72 15.21
C ASP A 329 -7.00 5.66 13.68
N GLU A 330 -7.83 6.46 13.01
CA GLU A 330 -7.79 6.64 11.56
C GLU A 330 -6.43 7.18 11.07
N ILE A 331 -5.88 8.20 11.75
CA ILE A 331 -4.53 8.73 11.46
C ILE A 331 -3.46 7.63 11.57
N ARG A 332 -3.51 6.83 12.64
CA ARG A 332 -2.55 5.74 12.83
C ARG A 332 -2.64 4.71 11.73
N SER A 333 -3.86 4.26 11.40
CA SER A 333 -4.08 3.30 10.30
C SER A 333 -3.62 3.87 8.97
N ALA A 334 -3.82 5.16 8.69
CA ALA A 334 -3.36 5.80 7.47
C ALA A 334 -1.82 5.84 7.37
N ILE A 335 -1.15 6.20 8.47
CA ILE A 335 0.32 6.19 8.56
C ILE A 335 0.86 4.78 8.35
N VAL A 336 0.25 3.78 8.98
CA VAL A 336 0.66 2.38 8.82
C VAL A 336 0.47 1.92 7.38
N ALA A 337 -0.70 2.15 6.78
CA ALA A 337 -0.95 1.78 5.39
C ALA A 337 0.07 2.41 4.43
N ALA A 338 0.37 3.70 4.60
CA ALA A 338 1.38 4.40 3.82
C ALA A 338 2.81 3.88 4.06
N ALA A 339 3.15 3.50 5.30
CA ALA A 339 4.43 2.86 5.60
C ALA A 339 4.58 1.50 4.90
N LEU A 340 3.50 0.75 4.78
CA LEU A 340 3.49 -0.56 4.12
C LEU A 340 3.63 -0.47 2.60
N VAL A 341 3.07 0.58 1.97
CA VAL A 341 3.32 0.86 0.55
C VAL A 341 4.82 1.08 0.31
N GLN A 342 5.48 1.85 1.18
CA GLN A 342 6.93 2.08 1.07
C GLN A 342 7.76 0.83 1.43
N ALA A 343 7.30 0.03 2.39
CA ALA A 343 7.90 -1.27 2.73
C ALA A 343 7.94 -2.20 1.51
N ARG A 344 6.85 -2.25 0.75
CA ARG A 344 6.77 -3.03 -0.49
C ARG A 344 7.84 -2.61 -1.49
N VAL A 345 8.02 -1.31 -1.72
CA VAL A 345 9.06 -0.82 -2.63
C VAL A 345 10.46 -1.23 -2.18
N LEU A 346 10.74 -1.17 -0.88
CA LEU A 346 12.01 -1.67 -0.35
C LEU A 346 12.20 -3.15 -0.67
N LEU A 347 11.18 -3.98 -0.48
CA LEU A 347 11.25 -5.41 -0.78
C LEU A 347 11.43 -5.68 -2.26
N ASP A 348 10.80 -4.90 -3.14
CA ASP A 348 10.96 -5.00 -4.58
C ASP A 348 12.39 -4.63 -5.02
N ILE A 349 12.99 -3.58 -4.45
CA ILE A 349 14.39 -3.21 -4.68
C ILE A 349 15.34 -4.33 -4.23
N MET A 350 15.09 -4.93 -3.06
CA MET A 350 15.93 -6.03 -2.57
C MET A 350 15.76 -7.30 -3.42
N LYS A 351 14.53 -7.58 -3.87
CA LYS A 351 14.19 -8.73 -4.74
C LYS A 351 14.98 -8.70 -6.04
N VAL A 352 15.05 -7.54 -6.68
CA VAL A 352 15.84 -7.32 -7.91
C VAL A 352 17.30 -7.78 -7.71
N ARG A 353 17.86 -7.60 -6.51
CA ARG A 353 19.24 -7.99 -6.19
C ARG A 353 19.40 -9.44 -5.74
N ALA A 354 18.37 -10.05 -5.18
CA ALA A 354 18.45 -11.40 -4.62
C ALA A 354 18.65 -12.51 -5.68
N HIS A 355 18.47 -12.21 -6.98
CA HIS A 355 18.49 -13.17 -8.11
C HIS A 355 17.55 -14.39 -7.95
N SER A 356 16.81 -14.45 -6.84
CA SER A 356 16.00 -15.57 -6.41
C SER A 356 14.54 -15.18 -6.58
N ALA A 357 13.70 -16.17 -6.88
CA ALA A 357 12.27 -15.96 -6.98
C ALA A 357 11.71 -15.67 -5.59
N VAL A 358 11.66 -14.39 -5.22
CA VAL A 358 10.93 -13.97 -4.03
C VAL A 358 9.47 -14.38 -4.25
N PRO A 359 8.88 -15.17 -3.34
CA PRO A 359 7.51 -15.65 -3.45
C PRO A 359 6.53 -14.51 -3.73
N SER A 360 5.52 -14.77 -4.56
CA SER A 360 4.47 -13.81 -4.90
C SER A 360 3.74 -13.25 -3.68
N TRP A 361 3.74 -13.94 -2.54
CA TRP A 361 3.10 -13.41 -1.34
C TRP A 361 3.82 -12.15 -0.78
N VAL A 362 5.09 -11.92 -1.14
CA VAL A 362 5.82 -10.71 -0.74
C VAL A 362 5.29 -9.47 -1.48
N THR A 363 4.69 -9.62 -2.66
CA THR A 363 3.94 -8.53 -3.29
C THR A 363 2.58 -8.29 -2.62
N SER A 364 2.06 -9.31 -1.92
CA SER A 364 0.81 -9.29 -1.13
C SER A 364 1.01 -9.07 0.37
N VAL A 365 2.05 -8.35 0.80
CA VAL A 365 2.33 -8.06 2.23
C VAL A 365 1.11 -7.45 2.95
N SER A 366 0.21 -6.80 2.22
CA SER A 366 -1.12 -6.35 2.66
C SER A 366 -1.92 -7.46 3.37
N SER A 367 -2.05 -8.62 2.72
CA SER A 367 -2.89 -9.74 3.18
C SER A 367 -2.40 -10.36 4.49
N TYR A 368 -1.08 -10.37 4.73
CA TYR A 368 -0.48 -10.97 5.93
C TYR A 368 -0.54 -10.06 7.15
N LEU A 369 -0.68 -8.76 6.93
CA LEU A 369 -0.80 -7.78 8.00
C LEU A 369 -2.26 -7.59 8.46
N GLY A 370 -3.18 -8.42 7.95
CA GLY A 370 -4.60 -8.34 8.25
C GLY A 370 -5.25 -7.07 7.70
N ILE A 371 -4.62 -6.44 6.70
CA ILE A 371 -5.22 -5.33 5.96
C ILE A 371 -5.87 -5.94 4.75
N ASP A 372 -7.19 -5.81 4.66
CA ASP A 372 -7.90 -6.28 3.48
C ASP A 372 -7.36 -5.49 2.27
N PRO A 373 -7.01 -6.13 1.15
CA PRO A 373 -6.69 -5.42 -0.10
C PRO A 373 -7.73 -4.37 -0.49
N GLU A 374 -9.00 -4.56 -0.09
CA GLU A 374 -10.07 -3.57 -0.28
C GLU A 374 -9.88 -2.30 0.55
N ASP A 375 -9.28 -2.40 1.74
CA ASP A 375 -9.02 -1.26 2.65
C ASP A 375 -7.96 -0.28 2.09
N VAL A 376 -7.15 -0.75 1.14
CA VAL A 376 -6.13 0.04 0.43
C VAL A 376 -6.50 0.28 -1.04
N SER A 377 -7.75 0.06 -1.44
CA SER A 377 -8.22 0.36 -2.80
C SER A 377 -8.21 1.86 -3.06
N CYS A 378 -7.62 2.30 -4.18
CA CYS A 378 -7.61 3.71 -4.59
C CYS A 378 -8.88 4.15 -5.30
N ASP A 379 -10.01 3.66 -4.83
CA ASP A 379 -11.33 4.14 -5.21
C ASP A 379 -11.71 5.30 -4.29
N LEU A 380 -12.00 6.47 -4.87
CA LEU A 380 -12.42 7.66 -4.11
C LEU A 380 -13.81 7.51 -3.47
N ILE A 381 -14.63 6.55 -3.92
CA ILE A 381 -15.98 6.31 -3.39
C ILE A 381 -15.95 5.40 -2.15
N ALA A 382 -14.79 4.79 -1.84
CA ALA A 382 -14.67 3.85 -0.74
C ALA A 382 -14.87 4.50 0.65
N PRO A 383 -15.42 3.75 1.63
CA PRO A 383 -15.63 4.22 3.01
C PRO A 383 -14.33 4.63 3.73
N HIS A 384 -13.16 4.32 3.17
CA HIS A 384 -11.83 4.62 3.70
C HIS A 384 -11.13 5.80 2.99
N ALA A 385 -11.91 6.80 2.55
CA ALA A 385 -11.39 8.00 1.88
C ALA A 385 -10.23 8.68 2.64
N PHE A 386 -10.18 8.56 3.97
CA PHE A 386 -9.09 9.09 4.78
C PHE A 386 -7.78 8.31 4.62
N LEU A 387 -7.81 6.97 4.66
CA LEU A 387 -6.61 6.14 4.45
C LEU A 387 -6.02 6.37 3.06
N ASN A 388 -6.90 6.49 2.07
CA ASN A 388 -6.56 6.67 0.67
C ASN A 388 -5.79 7.97 0.41
N GLN A 389 -5.98 9.02 1.22
CA GLN A 389 -5.21 10.27 1.08
C GLN A 389 -3.71 10.11 1.34
N PHE A 390 -3.31 9.08 2.09
CA PHE A 390 -1.91 8.81 2.40
C PHE A 390 -1.34 7.69 1.53
N ALA A 391 -2.11 6.61 1.38
CA ALA A 391 -1.63 5.42 0.69
C ALA A 391 -1.66 5.56 -0.84
N CYS A 392 -2.68 6.21 -1.40
CA CYS A 392 -2.86 6.24 -2.87
C CYS A 392 -1.84 7.09 -3.61
N PRO A 393 -1.50 8.32 -3.16
CA PRO A 393 -0.41 9.07 -3.79
C PRO A 393 0.89 8.27 -3.82
N LEU A 394 1.26 7.62 -2.71
CA LEU A 394 2.43 6.75 -2.68
C LEU A 394 2.32 5.56 -3.62
N LYS A 395 1.14 4.92 -3.71
CA LYS A 395 0.89 3.83 -4.67
C LYS A 395 1.08 4.30 -6.10
N PHE A 396 0.58 5.48 -6.46
CA PHE A 396 0.83 6.06 -7.77
C PHE A 396 2.32 6.35 -7.96
N GLY A 397 3.00 6.87 -6.94
CA GLY A 397 4.47 6.98 -6.94
C GLY A 397 5.19 5.65 -7.22
N VAL A 398 4.73 4.54 -6.63
CA VAL A 398 5.24 3.20 -6.93
C VAL A 398 5.02 2.84 -8.40
N GLN A 399 3.79 2.99 -8.90
CA GLN A 399 3.47 2.67 -10.30
C GLN A 399 4.27 3.53 -11.28
N GLY A 400 4.46 4.82 -10.98
CA GLY A 400 5.28 5.73 -11.78
C GLY A 400 6.75 5.30 -11.78
N MET A 401 7.30 4.90 -10.64
CA MET A 401 8.67 4.37 -10.55
C MET A 401 8.84 3.06 -11.31
N ASP A 402 7.87 2.14 -11.20
CA ASP A 402 7.92 0.86 -11.91
C ASP A 402 7.81 1.07 -13.43
N ALA A 403 6.93 1.96 -13.87
CA ALA A 403 6.77 2.36 -15.27
C ALA A 403 8.05 3.01 -15.84
N LEU A 404 8.68 3.93 -15.09
CA LEU A 404 9.95 4.54 -15.50
C LEU A 404 11.07 3.50 -15.56
N ARG A 405 11.16 2.59 -14.59
CA ARG A 405 12.12 1.48 -14.65
C ARG A 405 11.92 0.67 -15.93
N ALA A 406 10.68 0.28 -16.24
CA ALA A 406 10.34 -0.46 -17.44
C ALA A 406 10.83 0.26 -18.71
N TYR A 407 10.50 1.55 -18.81
CA TYR A 407 10.87 2.42 -19.92
C TYR A 407 12.39 2.52 -20.12
N PHE A 408 13.14 2.78 -19.06
CA PHE A 408 14.60 2.93 -19.15
C PHE A 408 15.33 1.60 -19.35
N SER A 409 14.72 0.48 -18.99
CA SER A 409 15.23 -0.86 -19.30
C SER A 409 14.95 -1.30 -20.75
N GLU A 410 13.97 -0.69 -21.43
CA GLU A 410 13.68 -0.93 -22.85
C GLU A 410 14.51 -0.07 -23.79
N GLN A 411 14.94 1.10 -23.34
CA GLN A 411 15.86 1.90 -24.14
C GLN A 411 17.15 1.10 -24.27
N PRO A 412 17.54 0.70 -25.51
CA PRO A 412 18.91 0.26 -25.70
C PRO A 412 19.73 1.41 -25.14
N LEU A 413 20.55 1.13 -24.12
CA LEU A 413 21.60 2.06 -23.75
C LEU A 413 22.16 2.46 -25.09
N LEU A 414 22.06 3.76 -25.41
CA LEU A 414 22.92 4.32 -26.42
C LEU A 414 24.29 4.06 -25.82
N GLN A 415 24.80 2.84 -26.01
CA GLN A 415 26.17 2.59 -26.32
C GLN A 415 26.36 3.61 -27.41
N GLU A 416 26.85 4.80 -27.00
CA GLU A 416 27.77 5.52 -27.83
C GLU A 416 28.60 4.41 -28.40
N GLU A 417 28.36 4.10 -29.69
CA GLU A 417 29.35 3.42 -30.46
C GLU A 417 30.57 4.29 -30.22
N VAL A 418 31.38 3.87 -29.24
CA VAL A 418 32.80 4.11 -29.24
C VAL A 418 33.19 3.42 -30.53
N LYS A 419 32.99 4.13 -31.64
CA LYS A 419 33.50 3.80 -32.95
C LYS A 419 34.96 3.62 -32.62
N ASP A 420 35.36 2.36 -32.56
CA ASP A 420 36.73 1.92 -32.42
C ASP A 420 37.54 2.81 -33.35
N HIS A 421 38.08 3.90 -32.81
CA HIS A 421 39.19 4.55 -33.42
C HIS A 421 40.26 3.50 -33.19
N PRO A 422 40.71 2.80 -34.25
CA PRO A 422 41.76 1.81 -34.09
C PRO A 422 42.87 2.52 -33.32
N PRO A 423 43.39 1.92 -32.23
CA PRO A 423 44.45 2.53 -31.47
C PRO A 423 45.52 2.94 -32.47
N HIS A 424 45.74 4.24 -32.58
CA HIS A 424 46.74 4.78 -33.47
C HIS A 424 48.06 4.24 -32.93
N VAL A 425 48.54 3.13 -33.49
CA VAL A 425 49.84 2.55 -33.16
C VAL A 425 50.83 3.61 -33.59
N PRO A 426 51.53 4.30 -32.67
CA PRO A 426 52.63 5.14 -33.07
C PRO A 426 53.69 4.21 -33.65
N ASP A 427 54.03 4.47 -34.91
CA ASP A 427 55.03 3.71 -35.65
C ASP A 427 56.34 3.65 -34.84
N ALA A 428 56.64 2.47 -34.32
CA ALA A 428 57.86 2.18 -33.58
C ALA A 428 59.03 2.06 -34.56
N ARG A 429 59.42 3.17 -35.18
CA ARG A 429 60.64 3.23 -35.98
C ARG A 429 61.22 4.64 -36.01
N GLY A 430 61.99 4.99 -34.98
CA GLY A 430 62.81 6.18 -35.04
C GLY A 430 63.56 6.55 -33.77
N GLY A 431 64.84 6.16 -33.70
CA GLY A 431 65.85 7.09 -33.20
C GLY A 431 66.16 7.08 -31.71
N ARG A 432 66.96 6.11 -31.30
CA ARG A 432 67.94 6.22 -30.21
C ARG A 432 68.77 7.50 -30.37
N LYS A 433 68.73 8.41 -29.40
CA LYS A 433 69.85 9.28 -29.04
C LYS A 433 69.86 9.54 -27.52
N GLU A 434 70.88 8.98 -26.89
CA GLU A 434 71.39 9.35 -25.58
C GLU A 434 71.90 10.80 -25.57
N ALA A 435 71.61 11.50 -24.49
CA ALA A 435 72.46 12.45 -23.75
C ALA A 435 71.65 12.80 -22.48
N ALA A 436 72.13 12.53 -21.26
CA ALA A 436 73.05 13.40 -20.50
C ALA A 436 72.49 14.82 -20.40
N ASP A 437 72.36 15.50 -19.28
CA ASP A 437 72.86 15.34 -17.91
C ASP A 437 72.15 16.47 -17.11
N ASP A 438 72.44 16.56 -15.82
CA ASP A 438 72.38 17.78 -14.99
C ASP A 438 71.07 18.16 -14.26
N HIS A 439 71.17 18.00 -12.93
CA HIS A 439 70.95 19.01 -11.90
C HIS A 439 69.91 20.13 -12.14
N GLU A 440 68.92 20.25 -11.24
CA GLU A 440 69.01 21.27 -10.18
C GLU A 440 67.88 21.12 -9.15
N GLU A 441 68.32 21.03 -7.91
CA GLU A 441 67.64 21.26 -6.66
C GLU A 441 67.11 22.70 -6.61
N HIS A 442 65.80 22.95 -6.36
CA HIS A 442 65.34 24.21 -5.79
C HIS A 442 64.03 24.07 -4.98
N SER A 443 64.09 24.75 -3.84
CA SER A 443 63.23 24.88 -2.66
C SER A 443 61.73 25.21 -2.90
N PRO A 444 60.85 25.00 -1.89
CA PRO A 444 59.44 25.39 -1.95
C PRO A 444 59.20 26.77 -1.34
N GLU A 445 58.46 27.66 -2.03
CA GLU A 445 57.85 28.83 -1.39
C GLU A 445 56.62 29.38 -2.15
N ALA A 446 55.56 29.62 -1.36
CA ALA A 446 54.50 30.63 -1.51
C ALA A 446 53.52 30.65 -2.71
N ALA A 447 52.24 30.41 -2.40
CA ALA A 447 51.05 31.21 -2.78
C ALA A 447 49.80 30.43 -2.31
N SER A 448 49.11 30.72 -1.20
CA SER A 448 48.43 31.96 -0.76
C SER A 448 47.86 32.79 -1.91
N ASP A 449 46.60 32.53 -2.24
CA ASP A 449 45.53 33.50 -2.53
C ASP A 449 44.57 32.97 -3.60
N ARG A 450 43.46 32.37 -3.14
CA ARG A 450 42.27 32.29 -3.97
C ARG A 450 41.00 32.48 -3.14
N LYS A 451 40.78 33.75 -2.84
CA LYS A 451 39.48 34.47 -2.83
C LYS A 451 38.25 33.63 -2.50
N GLU A 452 37.82 33.76 -1.24
CA GLU A 452 36.41 33.78 -0.88
C GLU A 452 35.66 34.75 -1.79
N LYS A 453 34.64 34.23 -2.49
CA LYS A 453 33.53 35.04 -2.97
C LYS A 453 32.26 34.47 -2.36
N LEU A 454 31.91 35.05 -1.22
CA LEU A 454 30.56 35.05 -0.66
C LEU A 454 29.58 35.51 -1.74
N LEU A 455 28.67 34.63 -2.16
CA LEU A 455 27.42 35.02 -2.79
C LEU A 455 26.37 35.12 -1.69
N ALA A 456 25.98 36.37 -1.43
CA ALA A 456 24.81 36.71 -0.65
C ALA A 456 23.55 36.19 -1.37
N ILE A 457 22.74 35.43 -0.64
CA ILE A 457 21.35 35.10 -1.01
C ILE A 457 20.48 36.22 -0.45
N PRO A 458 19.71 36.97 -1.28
CA PRO A 458 18.66 37.82 -0.77
C PRO A 458 17.43 36.98 -0.48
N SER A 459 16.95 37.10 0.76
CA SER A 459 15.62 36.66 1.20
C SER A 459 14.52 37.43 0.46
N VAL A 460 13.55 36.71 -0.07
CA VAL A 460 12.15 37.15 -0.24
C VAL A 460 11.26 36.02 0.25
#